data_AF-A0A1S8XQ39-F1
#
_entry.id   AF-A0A1S8XQ39-F1
#
_cell.length_a   1.000
_cell.length_b   1.000
_cell.length_c   1.000
_cell.angle_alpha   90.00
_cell.angle_beta   90.00
_cell.angle_gamma   90.00
#
_symmetry.space_group_name_H-M   'P 1'
#
loop_
_entity.id
_entity.type
_entity.pdbx_description
1 polymer ?
#
loop_
_entity_poly.entity_id
_entity_poly.type
_entity_poly.pdbx_seq_one_letter_code
_entity_poly.pdbx_strand_id
1 'polypeptide(L)'
;MLIDCDRCRVRGAGCGGCLVTALLDDEAPGADLGPGELRAIEVFARAGFDVEVLPAASASPAVDAATPPPRGPRRRAGRSPGSRRSPRPGPGT
;
A
#
# COMPACT_ATOMS: atom_id res chain seq x y z
N MET A 1 6.45 -21.49 29.30
CA MET A 1 7.61 -22.38 29.07
C MET A 1 8.82 -21.48 28.83
N LEU A 2 9.94 -21.70 29.52
CA LEU A 2 11.14 -20.85 29.43
C LEU A 2 12.30 -21.70 28.94
N ILE A 3 12.93 -21.32 27.84
CA ILE A 3 14.13 -21.98 27.32
C ILE A 3 15.29 -20.99 27.45
N ASP A 4 16.29 -21.35 28.26
CA ASP A 4 17.51 -20.56 28.43
C ASP A 4 18.50 -20.84 27.29
N CYS A 5 18.30 -20.13 26.18
CA CYS A 5 19.20 -20.21 25.03
C CYS A 5 20.58 -19.62 25.33
N ASP A 6 20.71 -18.75 26.33
CA ASP A 6 21.98 -18.15 26.69
C ASP A 6 22.92 -19.15 27.38
N ARG A 7 22.36 -20.15 28.06
CA ARG A 7 23.13 -21.24 28.71
C ARG A 7 23.17 -22.55 27.91
N CYS A 8 22.60 -22.59 26.71
CA CYS A 8 22.56 -23.81 25.90
C CYS A 8 23.98 -24.25 25.48
N ARG A 9 24.44 -25.43 25.90
CA ARG A 9 25.81 -25.93 25.60
C ARG A 9 26.11 -26.09 24.12
N VAL A 10 25.09 -26.22 23.29
CA VAL A 10 25.22 -26.37 21.83
C VAL A 10 24.80 -25.10 21.07
N ARG A 11 24.70 -23.94 21.74
CA ARG A 11 24.35 -22.67 21.09
C ARG A 11 25.27 -22.41 19.88
N GLY A 12 24.68 -21.97 18.78
CA GLY A 12 25.36 -21.84 17.49
C GLY A 12 25.40 -23.16 16.72
N ALA A 13 26.18 -24.13 17.19
CA ALA A 13 26.41 -25.39 16.45
C ALA A 13 25.17 -26.29 16.32
N GLY A 14 24.30 -26.30 17.34
CA GLY A 14 23.05 -27.06 17.38
C GLY A 14 21.81 -26.23 17.03
N CYS A 15 21.98 -24.99 16.56
CA CYS A 15 20.85 -24.11 16.25
C CYS A 15 20.20 -24.45 14.89
N GLY A 16 20.92 -25.11 13.98
CA GLY A 16 20.36 -25.57 12.70
C GLY A 16 19.24 -26.60 12.94
N GLY A 17 17.98 -26.18 12.75
CA GLY A 17 16.80 -27.01 12.99
C GLY A 17 16.25 -26.96 14.42
N CYS A 18 16.75 -26.07 15.28
CA CYS A 18 16.16 -25.85 16.61
C CYS A 18 14.83 -25.08 16.49
N LEU A 19 13.77 -25.57 17.15
CA LEU A 19 12.46 -24.89 17.21
C LEU A 19 12.59 -23.43 17.69
N VAL A 20 13.49 -23.16 18.63
CA VAL A 20 13.68 -21.81 19.17
C VAL A 20 14.26 -20.86 18.12
N THR A 21 15.13 -21.36 17.23
CA THR A 21 15.63 -20.56 16.10
C THR A 21 14.49 -20.21 15.16
N ALA A 22 13.63 -21.18 14.79
CA ALA A 22 12.47 -20.91 13.94
C ALA A 22 11.45 -19.92 14.55
N LEU A 23 11.41 -19.80 15.89
CA LEU A 23 10.56 -18.83 16.60
C LEU A 23 11.20 -17.45 16.74
N LEU A 24 12.54 -17.37 16.65
CA LEU A 24 13.32 -16.13 16.73
C LEU A 24 13.69 -15.56 15.36
N ASP A 25 13.54 -16.36 14.30
CA ASP A 25 13.73 -15.88 12.94
C ASP A 25 12.66 -14.83 12.62
N ASP A 26 13.08 -13.57 12.50
CA ASP A 26 12.26 -12.42 12.10
C ASP A 26 11.78 -12.52 10.63
N GLU A 27 12.22 -13.53 9.90
CA GLU A 27 11.77 -13.88 8.53
C GLU A 27 10.37 -14.54 8.54
N ALA A 28 9.56 -14.30 9.58
CA ALA A 28 8.19 -14.78 9.62
C ALA A 28 7.39 -14.14 8.45
N PRO A 29 6.57 -14.91 7.72
CA PRO A 29 5.74 -14.37 6.65
C PRO A 29 4.89 -13.22 7.18
N GLY A 30 5.19 -12.01 6.71
CA GLY A 30 4.49 -10.79 7.08
C GLY A 30 5.20 -9.88 8.08
N ALA A 31 6.42 -10.19 8.52
CA ALA A 31 7.22 -9.29 9.38
C ALA A 31 7.47 -7.91 8.74
N ASP A 32 7.56 -7.86 7.40
CA ASP A 32 7.75 -6.62 6.65
C ASP A 32 6.45 -5.86 6.35
N LEU A 33 5.28 -6.35 6.77
CA LEU A 33 4.00 -5.72 6.42
C LEU A 33 3.77 -4.44 7.22
N GLY A 34 3.54 -3.36 6.48
CA GLY A 34 3.16 -2.08 7.05
C GLY A 34 1.71 -2.07 7.57
N PRO A 35 1.33 -1.06 8.37
CA PRO A 35 0.00 -0.95 8.95
C PRO A 35 -1.15 -0.98 7.91
N GLY A 36 -0.92 -0.44 6.71
CA GLY A 36 -1.90 -0.45 5.63
C GLY A 36 -2.13 -1.84 5.05
N GLU A 37 -1.07 -2.63 4.93
CA GLU A 37 -1.13 -3.99 4.38
C GLU A 37 -1.80 -4.93 5.39
N LEU A 38 -1.44 -4.82 6.68
CA LEU A 38 -2.12 -5.54 7.76
C LEU A 38 -3.63 -5.24 7.78
N ARG A 39 -4.01 -3.96 7.59
CA ARG A 39 -5.41 -3.56 7.51
C ARG A 39 -6.12 -4.15 6.29
N ALA A 40 -5.44 -4.26 5.15
CA ALA A 40 -6.00 -4.87 3.95
C ALA A 40 -6.29 -6.37 4.16
N ILE A 41 -5.34 -7.10 4.76
CA ILE A 41 -5.50 -8.52 5.11
C ILE A 41 -6.72 -8.72 6.02
N GLU A 42 -6.86 -7.89 7.06
CA GLU A 42 -8.02 -7.95 7.98
C GLU A 42 -9.35 -7.76 7.25
N VAL A 43 -9.42 -6.78 6.33
CA VAL A 43 -10.63 -6.50 5.56
C VAL A 43 -10.98 -7.66 4.63
N PHE A 44 -10.00 -8.25 3.93
CA PHE A 44 -10.24 -9.39 3.05
C PHE A 44 -10.67 -10.64 3.82
N ALA A 45 -10.02 -10.96 4.93
CA ALA A 45 -10.39 -12.10 5.76
C ALA A 45 -11.84 -11.97 6.28
N ARG A 46 -12.24 -10.76 6.72
CA ARG A 46 -13.62 -10.49 7.16
C ARG A 46 -14.66 -10.60 6.03
N ALA A 47 -14.25 -10.37 4.80
CA ALA A 47 -15.10 -10.57 3.63
C ALA A 47 -15.17 -12.05 3.19
N GLY A 48 -14.47 -12.96 3.88
CA GLY A 48 -14.50 -14.40 3.60
C GLY A 48 -13.47 -14.86 2.56
N PHE A 49 -12.49 -14.02 2.23
CA PHE A 49 -11.37 -14.43 1.38
C PHE A 49 -10.34 -15.22 2.19
N ASP A 50 -9.77 -16.25 1.58
CA ASP A 50 -8.55 -16.89 2.06
C ASP A 50 -7.34 -16.07 1.59
N VAL A 51 -6.52 -15.60 2.52
CA VAL A 51 -5.46 -14.64 2.26
C VAL A 51 -4.11 -15.29 2.51
N GLU A 52 -3.30 -15.43 1.47
CA GLU A 52 -1.94 -15.95 1.53
C GLU A 52 -0.93 -14.81 1.36
N VAL A 53 0.01 -14.70 2.30
CA VAL A 53 1.14 -13.75 2.22
C VAL A 53 2.32 -14.46 1.56
N LEU A 54 2.68 -14.02 0.36
CA LEU A 54 3.84 -14.55 -0.36
C LEU A 54 5.12 -13.85 0.10
N PRO A 55 6.26 -14.54 0.13
CA PRO A 55 7.55 -13.89 0.36
C PRO A 55 7.80 -12.83 -0.72
N ALA A 56 8.47 -11.74 -0.35
CA ALA A 56 8.84 -10.72 -1.30
C ALA A 56 9.67 -11.36 -2.42
N ALA A 57 9.10 -11.44 -3.63
CA ALA A 57 9.86 -11.83 -4.79
C ALA A 57 11.02 -10.83 -4.90
N SER A 58 12.26 -11.33 -4.98
CA SER A 58 13.44 -10.50 -5.18
C SER A 58 13.15 -9.52 -6.30
N ALA A 59 12.96 -8.25 -5.95
CA ALA A 59 12.47 -7.25 -6.86
C ALA A 59 13.42 -7.18 -8.05
N SER A 60 12.98 -7.67 -9.21
CA SER A 60 13.63 -7.29 -10.46
C SER A 60 13.53 -5.75 -10.49
N PRO A 61 14.65 -5.01 -10.70
CA PRO A 61 14.63 -3.57 -10.58
C PRO A 61 13.50 -3.05 -11.44
N ALA A 62 12.49 -2.48 -10.78
CA ALA A 62 11.33 -1.94 -11.45
C ALA A 62 11.85 -0.96 -12.49
N VAL A 63 11.71 -1.32 -13.76
CA VAL A 63 11.91 -0.39 -14.86
C VAL A 63 10.92 0.74 -14.62
N ASP A 64 11.46 1.88 -14.19
CA ASP A 64 10.82 3.17 -13.98
C ASP A 64 9.30 3.11 -13.79
N ALA A 65 8.87 2.90 -12.53
CA ALA A 65 7.50 3.17 -12.13
C ALA A 65 7.13 4.59 -12.60
N ALA A 66 6.28 4.63 -13.62
CA ALA A 66 6.02 5.78 -14.47
C ALA A 66 5.87 7.07 -13.66
N THR A 67 6.82 7.99 -13.82
CA THR A 67 6.60 9.40 -13.50
C THR A 67 5.30 9.81 -14.20
N PRO A 68 4.26 10.24 -13.47
CA PRO A 68 3.04 10.68 -14.12
C PRO A 68 3.39 11.86 -15.05
N PRO A 69 2.88 11.87 -16.31
CA PRO A 69 3.22 12.95 -17.23
C PRO A 69 2.80 14.29 -16.63
N PRO A 70 3.56 15.37 -16.89
CA PRO A 70 3.24 16.68 -16.33
C PRO A 70 1.81 17.07 -16.72
N ARG A 71 1.03 17.50 -15.72
CA ARG A 71 -0.35 17.98 -15.95
C ARG A 71 -0.28 19.20 -16.88
N GLY A 72 -0.74 19.03 -18.11
CA GLY A 72 -0.82 20.11 -19.10
C GLY A 72 -1.66 21.30 -18.59
N PRO A 73 -1.43 22.52 -19.12
CA PRO A 73 -2.12 23.70 -18.65
C PRO A 73 -3.63 23.57 -18.90
N ARG A 74 -4.42 23.70 -17.82
CA ARG A 74 -5.88 23.76 -17.92
C ARG A 74 -6.25 24.97 -18.78
N ARG A 75 -6.78 24.73 -19.99
CA ARG A 75 -7.42 25.80 -20.76
C ARG A 75 -8.56 26.34 -19.90
N ARG A 76 -8.40 27.56 -19.36
CA ARG A 76 -9.50 28.29 -18.74
C ARG A 76 -10.61 28.33 -19.78
N ALA A 77 -11.75 27.70 -19.48
CA ALA A 77 -12.94 27.83 -20.29
C ALA A 77 -13.23 29.33 -20.43
N GLY A 78 -13.03 29.85 -21.64
CA GLY A 78 -13.22 31.25 -21.95
C GLY A 78 -14.67 31.61 -21.67
N ARG A 79 -14.88 32.68 -20.90
CA ARG A 79 -16.16 33.36 -20.80
C ARG A 79 -16.53 33.85 -22.21
N SER A 80 -17.48 33.19 -22.87
CA SER A 80 -17.99 33.64 -24.17
C SER A 80 -18.44 35.10 -24.10
N PRO A 81 -17.90 36.02 -24.93
CA PRO A 81 -18.40 37.38 -25.03
C PRO A 81 -19.59 37.36 -25.99
N GLY A 82 -20.76 36.93 -25.52
CA GLY A 82 -21.86 36.61 -26.43
C GLY A 82 -23.24 36.54 -25.80
N SER A 83 -23.61 37.51 -24.97
CA SER A 83 -25.03 37.75 -24.68
C SER A 83 -25.28 39.23 -24.42
N ARG A 84 -25.30 40.03 -25.49
CA ARG A 84 -26.00 41.33 -25.42
C ARG A 84 -27.49 41.00 -25.29
N ARG A 85 -28.04 41.11 -24.09
CA ARG A 85 -29.49 41.11 -23.89
C ARG A 85 -30.01 42.44 -24.44
N SER A 86 -30.84 42.40 -25.46
CA SER A 86 -31.63 43.56 -25.89
C SER A 86 -32.59 43.97 -24.75
N PRO A 87 -32.77 45.27 -24.48
CA PRO A 87 -33.79 45.72 -23.54
C PRO A 87 -35.19 45.43 -24.09
N ARG A 88 -36.09 45.03 -23.20
CA ARG A 88 -37.53 44.84 -23.50
C ARG A 88 -38.22 46.21 -23.65
N PRO A 89 -39.21 46.37 -24.55
CA PRO A 89 -40.03 47.56 -24.58
C PRO A 89 -40.91 47.61 -23.32
N GLY A 90 -41.00 48.80 -22.70
CA GLY A 90 -41.82 49.05 -21.53
C GLY A 90 -43.33 49.02 -21.84
N PRO A 91 -44.19 48.78 -20.83
CA PRO A 91 -45.63 48.78 -21.02
C PRO A 91 -46.13 50.22 -21.25
N GLY A 92 -46.90 50.40 -22.32
CA GLY A 92 -47.57 51.64 -22.64
C GLY A 92 -48.71 51.97 -21.67
N THR A 93 -48.84 53.26 -21.38
CA THR A 93 -50.05 53.93 -20.88
C THR A 93 -50.18 55.22 -21.66
#